data_AF-A0AA37HIV2-F1
#
_entry.id   AF-A0AA37HIV2-F1
#
_cell.length_a   1.000
_cell.length_b   1.000
_cell.length_c   1.000
_cell.angle_alpha   90.00
_cell.angle_beta   90.00
_cell.angle_gamma   90.00
#
_symmetry.space_group_name_H-M   'P 1'
#
loop_
_entity.id
_entity.type
_entity.pdbx_description
1 polymer ?
#
loop_
_entity_poly.entity_id
_entity_poly.type
_entity_poly.pdbx_seq_one_letter_code
_entity_poly.pdbx_strand_id
1 'polypeptide(L)'
;MSGTPCRERLEEERLNALQTLNLLDTPPSESFDRITRMASQIFNLPIAAVSLTDRDRQWFKSRVGVDHHSIPRDKAPCAQVAESSDVLVIPDFAQDACYAESLLGRSGIRFYAGAPLVTREGYGLGALCVLGTEPRTIAAFEMTALKDLAAIVMAQIELQHAFGRVDPLSGLPTRNQFLDDLADLAAEHPHETRLAVLVDLARPEQISAYSRVMGPDRVDDLVRDAARELRRLVGMDRRVYHTAATQFAFLAAPDVEQDDYVHRLTDGHRSARQRSMTGMLLTSAIGVSVFKPSEMAPQDVLRSLYSAVQDARASSDLVGVYSSAADEAYKRRYRLLQDFGPALRADNQLRLVFQPRIDLSTGRCVGAEALLRWDHPFLGPVAPGEFVPVIEHSPNAQAMTAFVLDRAVAQARRWQEDGHRLVMSVNVSAANLHEATFSGSVEAALRRHGLAPERLELEVTESAIMQDAEQARRQLEALAAAGIRLAIDDFGTGYSSLAYLQNIPAHVVKIDQSFVRKLGDGEREQSLVRSMISLSHELGYRVVAEGIETAAAADQLRGMACDEAQGYHFARPLEISTFASWLREHQQDTSHEAALAG
;
A
#
# COMPACT_ATOMS: atom_id res chain seq x y z
N MET A 1 49.09 10.25 34.26
CA MET A 1 47.88 10.64 33.51
C MET A 1 47.45 9.45 32.66
N SER A 2 46.58 8.59 33.17
CA SER A 2 46.14 7.36 32.47
C SER A 2 44.92 6.73 33.16
N GLY A 3 43.75 7.37 33.11
CA GLY A 3 42.51 6.85 33.71
C GLY A 3 41.19 7.31 33.07
N THR A 4 41.23 8.24 32.12
CA THR A 4 40.05 8.93 31.58
C THR A 4 39.18 8.13 30.57
N PRO A 5 39.71 7.29 29.64
CA PRO A 5 38.89 6.72 28.56
C PRO A 5 37.87 5.65 28.99
N CYS A 6 38.15 4.92 30.10
CA CYS A 6 37.28 3.84 30.56
C CYS A 6 36.00 4.36 31.25
N ARG A 7 36.12 5.49 31.98
CA ARG A 7 35.00 6.09 32.72
C ARG A 7 34.02 6.82 31.80
N GLU A 8 34.52 7.49 30.77
CA GLU A 8 33.67 8.14 29.75
C GLU A 8 32.85 7.10 28.96
N ARG A 9 33.47 5.97 28.59
CA ARG A 9 32.77 4.88 27.91
C ARG A 9 31.66 4.23 28.75
N LEU A 10 31.95 3.94 30.03
CA LEU A 10 30.94 3.39 30.95
C LEU A 10 29.76 4.34 31.16
N GLU A 11 30.02 5.66 31.18
CA GLU A 11 28.97 6.67 31.27
C GLU A 11 28.12 6.75 30.00
N GLU A 12 28.72 6.61 28.82
CA GLU A 12 27.99 6.55 27.55
C GLU A 12 27.10 5.30 27.46
N GLU A 13 27.61 4.14 27.88
CA GLU A 13 26.84 2.88 27.92
C GLU A 13 25.65 2.98 28.89
N ARG A 14 25.85 3.59 30.07
CA ARG A 14 24.78 3.87 31.04
C ARG A 14 23.72 4.83 30.50
N LEU A 15 24.14 5.91 29.83
CA LEU A 15 23.22 6.88 29.21
C LEU A 15 22.41 6.23 28.08
N ASN A 16 23.01 5.37 27.27
CA ASN A 16 22.32 4.61 26.24
C ASN A 16 21.28 3.65 26.86
N ALA A 17 21.65 2.94 27.93
CA ALA A 17 20.70 2.09 28.68
C ALA A 17 19.51 2.90 29.21
N LEU A 18 19.73 4.10 29.74
CA LEU A 18 18.66 4.99 30.20
C LEU A 18 17.76 5.48 29.05
N GLN A 19 18.34 5.86 27.91
CA GLN A 19 17.59 6.35 26.74
C GLN A 19 16.73 5.27 26.10
N THR A 20 17.26 4.04 25.99
CA THR A 20 16.55 2.89 25.40
C THR A 20 15.25 2.58 26.13
N LEU A 21 15.19 2.85 27.45
CA LEU A 21 14.00 2.64 28.27
C LEU A 21 12.89 3.66 28.01
N ASN A 22 13.14 4.76 27.29
CA ASN A 22 12.18 5.80 26.93
C ASN A 22 11.37 6.33 28.13
N LEU A 23 12.03 6.51 29.28
CA LEU A 23 11.39 6.97 30.52
C LEU A 23 11.49 8.48 30.76
N LEU A 24 12.53 9.13 30.23
CA LEU A 24 12.76 10.56 30.42
C LEU A 24 11.66 11.40 29.76
N ASP A 25 11.31 12.52 30.39
CA ASP A 25 10.30 13.49 29.92
C ASP A 25 8.90 12.90 29.65
N THR A 26 8.58 11.76 30.25
CA THR A 26 7.27 11.11 30.10
C THR A 26 6.25 11.64 31.12
N PRO A 27 4.94 11.56 30.84
CA PRO A 27 3.91 11.95 31.79
C PRO A 27 3.99 11.19 33.13
N PRO A 28 3.37 11.76 34.20
CA PRO A 28 3.21 11.06 35.47
C PRO A 28 2.54 9.70 35.30
N SER A 29 2.87 8.76 36.18
CA SER A 29 2.42 7.38 36.06
C SER A 29 2.13 6.82 37.43
N GLU A 30 0.86 6.44 37.63
CA GLU A 30 0.33 6.01 38.92
C GLU A 30 1.04 4.76 39.48
N SER A 31 1.62 3.92 38.61
CA SER A 31 2.40 2.76 39.06
C SER A 31 3.69 3.18 39.79
N PHE A 32 4.36 4.23 39.33
CA PHE A 32 5.51 4.82 40.02
C PHE A 32 5.09 5.72 41.19
N ASP A 33 4.03 6.52 41.02
CA ASP A 33 3.54 7.43 42.06
C ASP A 33 3.10 6.71 43.32
N ARG A 34 2.48 5.55 43.17
CA ARG A 34 2.16 4.68 44.32
C ARG A 34 3.41 4.23 45.07
N ILE A 35 4.49 3.85 44.37
CA ILE A 35 5.75 3.42 45.02
C ILE A 35 6.39 4.59 45.74
N THR A 36 6.44 5.77 45.12
CA THR A 36 6.98 6.99 45.73
C THR A 36 6.18 7.42 46.96
N ARG A 37 4.84 7.33 46.92
CA ARG A 37 3.99 7.59 48.10
C ARG A 37 4.24 6.58 49.23
N MET A 38 4.39 5.29 48.91
CA MET A 38 4.76 4.28 49.90
C MET A 38 6.13 4.59 50.53
N ALA A 39 7.12 5.01 49.74
CA ALA A 39 8.43 5.41 50.26
C ALA A 39 8.33 6.61 51.22
N SER A 40 7.56 7.65 50.90
CA SER A 40 7.34 8.76 51.82
C SER A 40 6.65 8.32 53.13
N GLN A 41 5.65 7.43 53.04
CA GLN A 41 4.89 6.94 54.20
C GLN A 41 5.70 5.99 55.10
N ILE A 42 6.40 5.02 54.53
CA ILE A 42 7.19 4.02 55.27
C ILE A 42 8.29 4.70 56.08
N PHE A 43 8.94 5.71 55.49
CA PHE A 43 10.04 6.42 56.12
C PHE A 43 9.57 7.62 56.95
N ASN A 44 8.29 7.98 56.88
CA ASN A 44 7.71 9.17 57.50
C ASN A 44 8.51 10.43 57.17
N LEU A 45 8.75 10.65 55.87
CA LEU A 45 9.54 11.76 55.34
C LEU A 45 8.72 12.57 54.34
N PRO A 46 8.88 13.90 54.32
CA PRO A 46 8.04 14.79 53.50
C PRO A 46 8.32 14.65 52.00
N ILE A 47 9.49 14.14 51.62
CA ILE A 47 9.94 14.08 50.24
C ILE A 47 10.39 12.67 49.88
N ALA A 48 9.90 12.18 48.74
CA ALA A 48 10.37 10.96 48.09
C ALA A 48 10.33 11.13 46.57
N ALA A 49 11.25 10.49 45.85
CA ALA A 49 11.27 10.53 44.39
C ALA A 49 11.91 9.30 43.75
N VAL A 50 11.38 8.92 42.59
CA VAL A 50 12.07 8.08 41.60
C VAL A 50 12.82 9.02 40.66
N SER A 51 14.13 9.11 40.84
CA SER A 51 15.02 10.03 40.13
C SER A 51 15.86 9.27 39.10
N LEU A 52 15.85 9.70 37.85
CA LEU A 52 16.69 9.18 36.76
C LEU A 52 17.80 10.20 36.47
N THR A 53 19.04 9.71 36.30
CA THR A 53 20.23 10.56 36.14
C THR A 53 20.64 10.62 34.66
N ASP A 54 20.33 11.73 34.00
CA ASP A 54 20.67 12.04 32.61
C ASP A 54 22.07 12.72 32.52
N ARG A 55 22.47 13.18 31.34
CA ARG A 55 23.80 13.77 31.11
C ARG A 55 24.05 15.01 31.98
N ASP A 56 23.12 15.96 31.99
CA ASP A 56 23.25 17.29 32.63
C ASP A 56 22.21 17.54 33.74
N ARG A 57 21.23 16.65 33.88
CA ARG A 57 20.11 16.80 34.82
C ARG A 57 19.75 15.50 35.54
N GLN A 58 19.08 15.64 36.66
CA GLN A 58 18.27 14.58 37.26
C GLN A 58 16.81 14.87 36.95
N TRP A 59 16.12 13.87 36.43
CA TRP A 59 14.71 13.97 36.06
C TRP A 59 13.87 13.05 36.94
N PHE A 60 12.79 13.58 37.50
CA PHE A 60 11.93 12.84 38.42
C PHE A 60 10.79 12.16 37.66
N LYS A 61 10.88 10.83 37.54
CA LYS A 61 9.79 10.00 36.99
C LYS A 61 8.55 10.04 37.87
N SER A 62 8.78 10.15 39.17
CA SER A 62 7.73 10.27 40.19
C SER A 62 8.27 11.02 41.40
N ARG A 63 7.41 11.81 42.06
CA ARG A 63 7.79 12.70 43.16
C ARG A 63 6.65 12.90 44.16
N VAL A 64 7.02 13.07 45.42
CA VAL A 64 6.16 13.51 46.54
C VAL A 64 6.89 14.64 47.25
N GLY A 65 6.17 15.74 47.55
CA GLY A 65 6.72 16.87 48.31
C GLY A 65 7.69 17.78 47.56
N VAL A 66 7.83 17.64 46.24
CA VAL A 66 8.69 18.46 45.36
C VAL A 66 7.85 18.98 44.21
N ASP A 67 7.92 20.26 43.86
CA ASP A 67 7.12 20.85 42.76
C ASP A 67 7.77 20.76 41.38
N HIS A 68 9.10 20.72 41.32
CA HIS A 68 9.86 20.67 40.08
C HIS A 68 10.02 19.23 39.56
N HIS A 69 10.14 19.08 38.24
CA HIS A 69 10.30 17.78 37.56
C HIS A 69 11.76 17.40 37.27
N SER A 70 12.69 18.35 37.41
CA SER A 70 14.11 18.08 37.26
C SER A 70 14.94 19.06 38.09
N ILE A 71 16.18 18.68 38.37
CA ILE A 71 17.21 19.52 38.96
C ILE A 71 18.53 19.32 38.18
N PRO A 72 19.49 20.27 38.25
CA PRO A 72 20.82 20.06 37.69
C PRO A 72 21.48 18.81 38.29
N ARG A 73 22.23 18.05 37.48
CA ARG A 73 22.98 16.87 37.96
C ARG A 73 24.12 17.24 38.91
N ASP A 74 24.71 18.43 38.73
CA ASP A 74 25.84 18.89 39.53
C ASP A 74 25.50 18.91 41.02
N LYS A 75 26.34 18.25 41.83
CA LYS A 75 26.19 18.09 43.28
C LYS A 75 24.85 17.53 43.76
N ALA A 76 24.16 16.77 42.93
CA ALA A 76 22.91 16.13 43.34
C ALA A 76 23.18 14.66 43.78
N PRO A 77 22.79 14.25 45.01
CA PRO A 77 23.17 12.94 45.57
C PRO A 77 22.80 11.71 44.73
N CYS A 78 21.68 11.77 43.98
CA CYS A 78 21.29 10.67 43.10
C CYS A 78 22.28 10.43 41.93
N ALA A 79 23.15 11.40 41.62
CA ALA A 79 24.20 11.25 40.62
C ALA A 79 25.28 10.32 41.16
N GLN A 80 25.67 10.50 42.42
CA GLN A 80 26.61 9.61 43.09
C GLN A 80 26.03 8.19 43.21
N VAL A 81 24.75 8.05 43.59
CA VAL A 81 24.08 6.73 43.65
C VAL A 81 24.07 6.02 42.29
N ALA A 82 23.79 6.75 41.21
CA ALA A 82 23.78 6.20 39.86
C ALA A 82 25.19 5.82 39.38
N GLU A 83 26.22 6.60 39.73
CA GLU A 83 27.61 6.35 39.34
C GLU A 83 28.25 5.21 40.14
N SER A 84 27.91 5.07 41.43
CA SER A 84 28.45 3.98 42.27
C SER A 84 27.62 2.70 42.21
N SER A 85 26.37 2.77 41.73
CA SER A 85 25.38 1.68 41.82
C SER A 85 25.22 1.15 43.25
N ASP A 86 25.40 2.02 44.25
CA ASP A 86 25.41 1.68 45.67
C ASP A 86 24.50 2.63 46.46
N VAL A 87 24.02 2.17 47.62
CA VAL A 87 23.19 3.01 48.48
C VAL A 87 24.02 4.16 49.08
N LEU A 88 23.48 5.36 49.02
CA LEU A 88 24.03 6.55 49.66
C LEU A 88 23.10 7.03 50.77
N VAL A 89 23.69 7.32 51.93
CA VAL A 89 23.00 7.94 53.07
C VAL A 89 23.80 9.15 53.51
N ILE A 90 23.13 10.30 53.59
CA ILE A 90 23.68 11.55 54.10
C ILE A 90 22.87 11.90 55.35
N PRO A 91 23.41 11.65 56.56
CA PRO A 91 22.68 11.87 57.80
C PRO A 91 22.37 13.35 58.09
N ASP A 92 23.29 14.23 57.68
CA ASP A 92 23.15 15.69 57.79
C ASP A 92 23.87 16.41 56.63
N PHE A 93 23.12 17.02 55.70
CA PHE A 93 23.69 17.81 54.59
C PHE A 93 24.59 18.94 55.09
N ALA A 94 24.25 19.58 56.22
CA ALA A 94 25.01 20.72 56.71
C ALA A 94 26.43 20.33 57.18
N GLN A 95 26.65 19.04 57.46
CA GLN A 95 27.95 18.50 57.87
C GLN A 95 28.69 17.81 56.71
N ASP A 96 28.04 17.67 55.56
CA ASP A 96 28.62 17.02 54.39
C ASP A 96 29.30 18.05 53.47
N ALA A 97 30.62 17.96 53.34
CA ALA A 97 31.42 18.90 52.57
C ALA A 97 31.08 18.94 51.06
N CYS A 98 30.49 17.86 50.51
CA CYS A 98 30.10 17.78 49.11
C CYS A 98 28.72 18.42 48.88
N TYR A 99 27.78 18.16 49.80
CA TYR A 99 26.37 18.45 49.59
C TYR A 99 25.81 19.64 50.37
N ALA A 100 26.52 20.18 51.38
CA ALA A 100 26.07 21.34 52.16
C ALA A 100 25.68 22.55 51.28
N GLU A 101 26.48 22.81 50.24
CA GLU A 101 26.27 23.92 49.30
C GLU A 101 25.51 23.52 48.02
N SER A 102 24.96 22.30 47.97
CA SER A 102 24.14 21.83 46.84
C SER A 102 22.80 22.56 46.80
N LEU A 103 22.09 22.46 45.67
CA LEU A 103 20.74 23.01 45.52
C LEU A 103 19.80 22.51 46.62
N LEU A 104 19.88 21.21 46.95
CA LEU A 104 19.06 20.59 47.99
C LEU A 104 19.46 21.04 49.40
N GLY A 105 20.77 21.15 49.67
CA GLY A 105 21.25 21.69 50.96
C GLY A 105 20.77 23.12 51.21
N ARG A 106 20.84 23.98 50.18
CA ARG A 106 20.36 25.37 50.23
C ARG A 106 18.85 25.49 50.33
N SER A 107 18.09 24.50 49.87
CA SER A 107 16.63 24.46 50.02
C SER A 107 16.15 23.94 51.38
N GLY A 108 17.07 23.72 52.34
CA GLY A 108 16.74 23.31 53.70
C GLY A 108 16.63 21.79 53.89
N ILE A 109 17.06 20.98 52.92
CA ILE A 109 17.19 19.54 53.12
C ILE A 109 18.36 19.27 54.06
N ARG A 110 18.11 18.40 55.05
CA ARG A 110 19.11 17.96 56.03
C ARG A 110 19.40 16.48 55.93
N PHE A 111 18.49 15.65 55.42
CA PHE A 111 18.70 14.21 55.32
C PHE A 111 18.42 13.69 53.90
N TYR A 112 19.21 12.70 53.46
CA TYR A 112 19.00 11.94 52.23
C TYR A 112 19.32 10.46 52.43
N ALA A 113 18.48 9.59 51.89
CA ALA A 113 18.84 8.22 51.61
C ALA A 113 18.35 7.85 50.20
N GLY A 114 19.22 7.22 49.40
CA GLY A 114 18.91 6.82 48.04
C GLY A 114 19.41 5.42 47.73
N ALA A 115 18.52 4.55 47.26
CA ALA A 115 18.88 3.23 46.75
C ALA A 115 18.95 3.23 45.22
N PRO A 116 19.94 2.54 44.63
CA PRO A 116 20.20 2.60 43.20
C PRO A 116 19.14 1.85 42.39
N LEU A 117 18.81 2.39 41.22
CA LEU A 117 18.00 1.75 40.20
C LEU A 117 18.94 1.11 39.18
N VAL A 118 19.18 -0.19 39.30
CA VAL A 118 20.24 -0.89 38.55
C VAL A 118 19.63 -1.83 37.51
N THR A 119 20.09 -1.75 36.27
CA THR A 119 19.69 -2.69 35.21
C THR A 119 20.31 -4.07 35.41
N ARG A 120 19.87 -5.07 34.62
CA ARG A 120 20.45 -6.42 34.67
C ARG A 120 21.92 -6.47 34.27
N GLU A 121 22.33 -5.54 33.40
CA GLU A 121 23.69 -5.35 32.93
C GLU A 121 24.57 -4.60 33.95
N GLY A 122 23.99 -4.14 35.06
CA GLY A 122 24.71 -3.49 36.17
C GLY A 122 24.77 -1.96 36.08
N TYR A 123 24.08 -1.33 35.12
CA TYR A 123 24.09 0.13 34.97
C TYR A 123 23.15 0.81 35.97
N GLY A 124 23.68 1.78 36.73
CA GLY A 124 22.88 2.64 37.61
C GLY A 124 22.14 3.72 36.84
N LEU A 125 20.84 3.57 36.66
CA LEU A 125 20.00 4.54 35.93
C LEU A 125 19.70 5.79 36.76
N GLY A 126 19.73 5.68 38.08
CA GLY A 126 19.23 6.68 39.00
C GLY A 126 19.02 6.12 40.40
N ALA A 127 18.10 6.72 41.17
CA ALA A 127 17.81 6.33 42.54
C ALA A 127 16.33 6.43 42.88
N LEU A 128 15.84 5.50 43.71
CA LEU A 128 14.70 5.76 44.58
C LEU A 128 15.22 6.42 45.86
N CYS A 129 14.77 7.63 46.16
CA CYS A 129 15.29 8.41 47.26
C CYS A 129 14.20 9.00 48.16
N VAL A 130 14.57 9.23 49.43
CA VAL A 130 13.76 9.89 50.45
C VAL A 130 14.58 10.99 51.12
N LEU A 131 13.94 12.13 51.41
CA LEU A 131 14.61 13.33 51.92
C LEU A 131 13.83 13.95 53.08
N GLY A 132 14.56 14.57 54.01
CA GLY A 132 14.01 15.23 55.19
C GLY A 132 14.68 16.55 55.51
N THR A 133 13.99 17.40 56.28
CA THR A 133 14.46 18.73 56.72
C THR A 133 15.17 18.70 58.08
N GLU A 134 15.30 17.53 58.69
CA GLU A 134 16.01 17.32 59.96
C GLU A 134 17.08 16.23 59.80
N PRO A 135 18.23 16.33 60.51
CA PRO A 135 19.23 15.28 60.52
C PRO A 135 18.67 13.95 61.02
N ARG A 136 19.05 12.83 60.38
CA ARG A 136 18.52 11.51 60.71
C ARG A 136 19.52 10.40 60.38
N THR A 137 19.52 9.35 61.20
CA THR A 137 20.17 8.08 60.89
C THR A 137 19.14 7.06 60.41
N ILE A 138 19.52 6.20 59.46
CA ILE A 138 18.65 5.15 58.93
C ILE A 138 18.89 3.82 59.65
N ALA A 139 17.80 3.13 60.03
CA ALA A 139 17.89 1.79 60.63
C ALA A 139 18.11 0.71 59.55
N ALA A 140 18.61 -0.46 59.95
CA ALA A 140 18.88 -1.56 59.02
C ALA A 140 17.61 -2.05 58.28
N PHE A 141 16.44 -2.05 58.94
CA PHE A 141 15.19 -2.45 58.29
C PHE A 141 14.70 -1.41 57.27
N GLU A 142 14.92 -0.12 57.54
CA GLU A 142 14.60 0.97 56.61
C GLU A 142 15.49 0.92 55.37
N MET A 143 16.78 0.60 55.57
CA MET A 143 17.72 0.35 54.48
C MET A 143 17.25 -0.79 53.57
N THR A 144 16.81 -1.91 54.14
CA THR A 144 16.25 -3.03 53.37
C THR A 144 14.98 -2.61 52.63
N ALA A 145 14.05 -1.92 53.29
CA ALA A 145 12.82 -1.44 52.67
C ALA A 145 13.09 -0.49 51.49
N LEU A 146 14.11 0.36 51.58
CA LEU A 146 14.48 1.27 50.49
C LEU A 146 14.99 0.51 49.26
N LYS A 147 15.81 -0.52 49.49
CA LYS A 147 16.31 -1.42 48.43
C LYS A 147 15.18 -2.22 47.78
N ASP A 148 14.25 -2.76 48.57
CA ASP A 148 13.11 -3.52 48.05
C ASP A 148 12.20 -2.65 47.19
N LEU A 149 11.90 -1.41 47.65
CA LEU A 149 11.12 -0.47 46.85
C LEU A 149 11.86 -0.07 45.56
N ALA A 150 13.18 0.12 45.59
CA ALA A 150 13.98 0.38 44.39
C ALA A 150 13.94 -0.79 43.40
N ALA A 151 13.97 -2.04 43.90
CA ALA A 151 13.82 -3.23 43.07
C ALA A 151 12.41 -3.31 42.44
N ILE A 152 11.35 -2.92 43.17
CA ILE A 152 9.99 -2.85 42.63
C ILE A 152 9.90 -1.78 41.52
N VAL A 153 10.55 -0.61 41.69
CA VAL A 153 10.65 0.41 40.64
C VAL A 153 11.31 -0.18 39.39
N MET A 154 12.43 -0.90 39.53
CA MET A 154 13.09 -1.53 38.39
C MET A 154 12.22 -2.58 37.70
N ALA A 155 11.52 -3.43 38.46
CA ALA A 155 10.57 -4.39 37.88
C ALA A 155 9.45 -3.68 37.10
N GLN A 156 8.95 -2.54 37.59
CA GLN A 156 7.96 -1.74 36.90
C GLN A 156 8.50 -1.11 35.60
N ILE A 157 9.75 -0.65 35.61
CA ILE A 157 10.47 -0.15 34.42
C ILE A 157 10.59 -1.26 33.37
N GLU A 158 11.04 -2.44 33.77
CA GLU A 158 11.20 -3.59 32.87
C GLU A 158 9.84 -4.01 32.26
N LEU A 159 8.78 -4.07 33.07
CA LEU A 159 7.43 -4.39 32.60
C LEU A 159 6.93 -3.37 31.58
N GLN A 160 7.13 -2.08 31.83
CA GLN A 160 6.70 -1.03 30.91
C GLN A 160 7.49 -1.05 29.60
N HIS A 161 8.78 -1.39 29.64
CA HIS A 161 9.60 -1.56 28.44
C HIS A 161 9.22 -2.84 27.65
N ALA A 162 8.77 -3.89 28.33
CA ALA A 162 8.25 -5.09 27.67
C ALA A 162 6.88 -4.85 26.98
N PHE A 163 6.07 -3.93 27.52
CA PHE A 163 4.81 -3.50 26.91
C PHE A 163 5.08 -2.82 25.55
N GLY A 164 4.74 -3.51 24.47
CA GLY A 164 4.96 -3.05 23.09
C GLY A 164 6.09 -3.76 22.35
N ARG A 165 6.89 -4.61 23.02
CA ARG A 165 7.91 -5.49 22.42
C ARG A 165 7.47 -6.94 22.31
N VAL A 166 6.48 -7.38 23.09
CA VAL A 166 5.86 -8.71 22.97
C VAL A 166 4.36 -8.57 22.78
N ASP A 167 3.83 -9.27 21.79
CA ASP A 167 2.41 -9.32 21.50
C ASP A 167 1.70 -10.28 22.47
N PRO A 168 0.63 -9.85 23.17
CA PRO A 168 -0.01 -10.64 24.22
C PRO A 168 -0.80 -11.84 23.67
N LEU A 169 -1.23 -11.80 22.41
CA LEU A 169 -2.03 -12.86 21.80
C LEU A 169 -1.16 -14.05 21.40
N SER A 170 -0.09 -13.78 20.65
CA SER A 170 0.84 -14.80 20.12
C SER A 170 1.99 -15.13 21.07
N GLY A 171 2.30 -14.25 22.01
CA GLY A 171 3.50 -14.32 22.86
C GLY A 171 4.80 -14.16 22.09
N LEU A 172 4.77 -13.62 20.86
CA LEU A 172 5.92 -13.35 20.01
C LEU A 172 6.40 -11.90 20.16
N PRO A 173 7.69 -11.61 19.89
CA PRO A 173 8.17 -10.25 19.66
C PRO A 173 7.30 -9.47 18.66
N THR A 174 7.06 -8.18 18.90
CA THR A 174 6.20 -7.33 18.05
C THR A 174 6.94 -6.78 16.83
N ARG A 175 6.22 -6.06 15.98
CA ARG A 175 6.78 -5.18 14.95
C ARG A 175 7.90 -4.26 15.48
N ASN A 176 7.74 -3.67 16.67
CA ASN A 176 8.74 -2.75 17.20
C ASN A 176 10.05 -3.48 17.51
N GLN A 177 9.96 -4.67 18.12
CA GLN A 177 11.14 -5.50 18.35
C GLN A 177 11.80 -5.94 17.04
N PHE A 178 11.01 -6.23 15.99
CA PHE A 178 11.57 -6.55 14.68
C PHE A 178 12.38 -5.39 14.07
N LEU A 179 11.89 -4.16 14.18
CA LEU A 179 12.59 -2.98 13.68
C LEU A 179 13.87 -2.70 14.46
N ASP A 180 13.85 -2.88 15.79
CA ASP A 180 15.03 -2.75 16.64
C ASP A 180 16.08 -3.82 16.30
N ASP A 181 15.66 -5.09 16.19
CA ASP A 181 16.58 -6.20 15.84
C ASP A 181 17.19 -6.02 14.43
N LEU A 182 16.48 -5.37 13.50
CA LEU A 182 17.02 -4.98 12.19
C LEU A 182 18.02 -3.82 12.29
N ALA A 183 17.82 -2.87 13.20
CA ALA A 183 18.75 -1.77 13.45
C ALA A 183 20.04 -2.29 14.09
N ASP A 184 19.93 -3.20 15.06
CA ASP A 184 21.07 -3.87 15.68
C ASP A 184 21.87 -4.67 14.64
N LEU A 185 21.17 -5.41 13.76
CA LEU A 185 21.78 -6.12 12.64
C LEU A 185 22.56 -5.18 11.70
N ALA A 186 22.08 -3.94 11.51
CA ALA A 186 22.79 -2.94 10.71
C ALA A 186 24.06 -2.42 11.38
N ALA A 187 24.10 -2.37 12.71
CA ALA A 187 25.28 -2.00 13.47
C ALA A 187 26.33 -3.12 13.48
N GLU A 188 25.89 -4.38 13.65
CA GLU A 188 26.79 -5.53 13.81
C GLU A 188 27.27 -6.11 12.47
N HIS A 189 26.38 -6.16 11.48
CA HIS A 189 26.60 -6.85 10.19
C HIS A 189 26.17 -6.00 8.99
N PRO A 190 26.73 -4.79 8.80
CA PRO A 190 26.21 -3.78 7.86
C PRO A 190 26.16 -4.25 6.39
N HIS A 191 27.12 -5.06 5.96
CA HIS A 191 27.30 -5.43 4.55
C HIS A 191 26.89 -6.87 4.24
N GLU A 192 26.39 -7.61 5.24
CA GLU A 192 25.98 -8.99 5.07
C GLU A 192 24.61 -9.04 4.35
N THR A 193 24.52 -9.83 3.29
CA THR A 193 23.25 -10.04 2.58
C THR A 193 22.32 -10.86 3.47
N ARG A 194 21.11 -10.34 3.68
CA ARG A 194 20.08 -10.95 4.53
C ARG A 194 18.79 -11.13 3.76
N LEU A 195 18.04 -12.17 4.13
CA LEU A 195 16.69 -12.41 3.65
C LEU A 195 15.71 -12.25 4.81
N ALA A 196 14.73 -11.39 4.63
CA ALA A 196 13.56 -11.31 5.49
C ALA A 196 12.36 -11.98 4.82
N VAL A 197 11.50 -12.57 5.63
CA VAL A 197 10.27 -13.23 5.18
C VAL A 197 9.11 -12.66 5.98
N LEU A 198 7.98 -12.42 5.31
CA LEU A 198 6.70 -12.07 5.89
C LEU A 198 5.65 -13.06 5.44
N VAL A 199 4.92 -13.63 6.40
CA VAL A 199 3.81 -14.54 6.19
C VAL A 199 2.53 -13.83 6.62
N ASP A 200 1.61 -13.62 5.69
CA ASP A 200 0.29 -13.06 5.96
C ASP A 200 -0.76 -14.16 5.81
N LEU A 201 -1.46 -14.49 6.90
CA LEU A 201 -2.37 -15.65 6.91
C LEU A 201 -3.62 -15.46 6.06
N ALA A 202 -4.08 -14.22 5.88
CA ALA A 202 -5.34 -13.93 5.20
C ALA A 202 -5.47 -12.44 4.85
N ARG A 203 -6.30 -12.12 3.86
CA ARG A 203 -6.64 -10.72 3.57
C ARG A 203 -7.57 -10.14 4.67
N PRO A 204 -7.55 -8.82 4.92
CA PRO A 204 -8.45 -8.20 5.89
C PRO A 204 -9.94 -8.51 5.67
N GLU A 205 -10.38 -8.62 4.42
CA GLU A 205 -11.76 -8.97 4.06
C GLU A 205 -12.10 -10.41 4.47
N GLN A 206 -11.16 -11.33 4.29
CA GLN A 206 -11.31 -12.74 4.68
C GLN A 206 -11.39 -12.88 6.20
N ILE A 207 -10.56 -12.15 6.95
CA ILE A 207 -10.60 -12.11 8.41
C ILE A 207 -11.90 -11.50 8.91
N SER A 208 -12.36 -10.41 8.30
CA SER A 208 -13.62 -9.78 8.65
C SER A 208 -14.81 -10.72 8.41
N ALA A 209 -14.83 -11.43 7.27
CA ALA A 209 -15.85 -12.42 6.96
C ALA A 209 -15.79 -13.61 7.92
N TYR A 210 -14.59 -14.11 8.21
CA TYR A 210 -14.38 -15.24 9.12
C TYR A 210 -14.79 -14.90 10.55
N SER A 211 -14.39 -13.74 11.06
CA SER A 211 -14.77 -13.23 12.38
C SER A 211 -16.29 -13.08 12.52
N ARG A 212 -16.97 -12.62 11.46
CA ARG A 212 -18.44 -12.50 11.45
C ARG A 212 -19.15 -13.85 11.59
N VAL A 213 -18.59 -14.91 11.00
CA VAL A 213 -19.21 -16.24 10.98
C VAL A 213 -18.82 -17.07 12.21
N MET A 214 -17.55 -17.01 12.62
CA MET A 214 -16.97 -17.90 13.63
C MET A 214 -16.73 -17.25 14.98
N GLY A 215 -16.91 -15.93 15.08
CA GLY A 215 -16.60 -15.12 16.26
C GLY A 215 -15.13 -14.68 16.32
N PRO A 216 -14.83 -13.62 17.09
CA PRO A 216 -13.47 -13.08 17.22
C PRO A 216 -12.49 -14.07 17.87
N ASP A 217 -12.92 -14.84 18.88
CA ASP A 217 -12.06 -15.79 19.60
C ASP A 217 -11.44 -16.86 18.67
N ARG A 218 -12.12 -17.19 17.57
CA ARG A 218 -11.59 -18.17 16.61
C ARG A 218 -10.47 -17.59 15.73
N VAL A 219 -10.48 -16.27 15.50
CA VAL A 219 -9.36 -15.58 14.85
C VAL A 219 -8.14 -15.60 15.77
N ASP A 220 -8.35 -15.40 17.07
CA ASP A 220 -7.28 -15.47 18.08
C ASP A 220 -6.66 -16.87 18.16
N ASP A 221 -7.48 -17.93 18.09
CA ASP A 221 -7.00 -19.31 17.98
C ASP A 221 -6.13 -19.53 16.73
N LEU A 222 -6.59 -19.04 15.58
CA LEU A 222 -5.84 -19.13 14.31
C LEU A 222 -4.46 -18.46 14.43
N VAL A 223 -4.39 -17.26 15.02
CA VAL A 223 -3.14 -16.53 15.23
C VAL A 223 -2.21 -17.30 16.17
N ARG A 224 -2.73 -17.86 17.27
CA ARG A 224 -1.95 -18.67 18.22
C ARG A 224 -1.42 -19.96 17.60
N ASP A 225 -2.20 -20.61 16.75
CA ASP A 225 -1.80 -21.83 16.05
C ASP A 225 -0.71 -21.55 15.01
N ALA A 226 -0.88 -20.48 14.24
CA ALA A 226 0.13 -20.03 13.28
C ALA A 226 1.45 -19.64 13.96
N ALA A 227 1.39 -18.91 15.08
CA ALA A 227 2.57 -18.54 15.85
C ALA A 227 3.37 -19.77 16.31
N ARG A 228 2.68 -20.82 16.79
CA ARG A 228 3.30 -22.08 17.20
C ARG A 228 3.93 -22.83 16.03
N GLU A 229 3.20 -22.95 14.92
CA GLU A 229 3.69 -23.67 13.74
C GLU A 229 4.88 -22.95 13.09
N LEU A 230 4.84 -21.62 12.99
CA LEU A 230 5.96 -20.82 12.46
C LEU A 230 7.21 -20.94 13.34
N ARG A 231 7.07 -20.90 14.67
CA ARG A 231 8.21 -21.17 15.58
C ARG A 231 8.81 -22.56 15.34
N ARG A 232 7.97 -23.58 15.12
CA ARG A 232 8.43 -24.95 14.84
C ARG A 232 9.19 -25.05 13.51
N LEU A 233 8.71 -24.37 12.47
CA LEU A 233 9.31 -24.39 11.13
C LEU A 233 10.60 -23.55 11.04
N VAL A 234 10.63 -22.41 11.73
CA VAL A 234 11.80 -21.51 11.76
C VAL A 234 12.88 -22.04 12.72
N GLY A 235 12.52 -22.79 13.75
CA GLY A 235 13.44 -23.34 14.73
C GLY A 235 13.73 -22.37 15.88
N MET A 236 14.28 -22.89 16.98
CA MET A 236 14.45 -22.14 18.24
C MET A 236 15.59 -21.12 18.21
N ASP A 237 16.55 -21.28 17.29
CA ASP A 237 17.73 -20.41 17.18
C ASP A 237 17.44 -19.08 16.47
N ARG A 238 16.23 -18.92 15.92
CA ARG A 238 15.81 -17.73 15.18
C ARG A 238 14.50 -17.19 15.73
N ARG A 239 14.35 -15.87 15.69
CA ARG A 239 13.16 -15.18 16.18
C ARG A 239 12.08 -15.11 15.10
N VAL A 240 10.84 -15.30 15.53
CA VAL A 240 9.62 -15.00 14.75
C VAL A 240 8.94 -13.81 15.42
N TYR A 241 8.44 -12.87 14.62
CA TYR A 241 7.84 -11.62 15.08
C TYR A 241 6.38 -11.56 14.65
N HIS A 242 5.49 -11.09 15.52
CA HIS A 242 4.10 -10.78 15.20
C HIS A 242 4.01 -9.28 14.83
N THR A 243 3.86 -9.01 13.54
CA THR A 243 4.00 -7.65 12.96
C THR A 243 2.70 -6.91 12.78
N ALA A 244 1.60 -7.63 12.58
CA ALA A 244 0.22 -7.12 12.54
C ALA A 244 -0.76 -8.29 12.75
N ALA A 245 -2.07 -8.01 12.82
CA ALA A 245 -3.13 -8.94 13.24
C ALA A 245 -3.02 -10.40 12.72
N THR A 246 -2.58 -10.60 11.48
CA THR A 246 -2.41 -11.93 10.87
C THR A 246 -1.05 -12.10 10.20
N GLN A 247 -0.07 -11.30 10.60
CA GLN A 247 1.18 -11.14 9.86
C GLN A 247 2.39 -11.43 10.72
N PHE A 248 3.21 -12.36 10.27
CA PHE A 248 4.39 -12.82 10.99
C PHE A 248 5.64 -12.62 10.15
N ALA A 249 6.70 -12.09 10.74
CA ALA A 249 7.98 -11.92 10.06
C ALA A 249 9.08 -12.78 10.71
N PHE A 250 10.11 -13.11 9.95
CA PHE A 250 11.35 -13.70 10.47
C PHE A 250 12.50 -13.48 9.49
N LEU A 251 13.73 -13.67 9.97
CA LEU A 251 14.93 -13.65 9.13
C LEU A 251 15.30 -15.08 8.73
N ALA A 252 15.69 -15.26 7.47
CA ALA A 252 16.30 -16.51 7.04
C ALA A 252 17.67 -16.70 7.73
N ALA A 253 18.24 -17.90 7.63
CA ALA A 253 19.59 -18.12 8.09
C ALA A 253 20.59 -17.25 7.30
N PRO A 254 21.74 -16.87 7.88
CA PRO A 254 22.85 -16.28 7.12
C PRO A 254 23.21 -17.12 5.88
N ASP A 255 23.75 -16.44 4.87
CA ASP A 255 24.36 -17.06 3.68
C ASP A 255 23.47 -18.02 2.88
N VAL A 256 22.13 -17.89 2.98
CA VAL A 256 21.22 -18.62 2.11
C VAL A 256 21.11 -17.93 0.74
N GLU A 257 21.20 -18.73 -0.31
CA GLU A 257 20.93 -18.29 -1.68
C GLU A 257 19.42 -18.04 -1.84
N GLN A 258 19.05 -16.94 -2.52
CA GLN A 258 17.69 -16.45 -2.60
C GLN A 258 16.77 -17.43 -3.33
N ASP A 259 17.16 -17.86 -4.51
CA ASP A 259 16.30 -18.65 -5.39
C ASP A 259 16.03 -20.03 -4.79
N ASP A 260 17.06 -20.66 -4.21
CA ASP A 260 16.95 -21.90 -3.45
C ASP A 260 16.02 -21.75 -2.24
N TYR A 261 16.12 -20.63 -1.52
CA TYR A 261 15.29 -20.38 -0.34
C TYR A 261 13.82 -20.15 -0.71
N VAL A 262 13.57 -19.35 -1.75
CA VAL A 262 12.23 -19.07 -2.28
C VAL A 262 11.59 -20.34 -2.85
N HIS A 263 12.37 -21.20 -3.52
CA HIS A 263 11.88 -22.48 -4.02
C HIS A 263 11.43 -23.39 -2.88
N ARG A 264 12.25 -23.53 -1.81
CA ARG A 264 11.88 -24.31 -0.62
C ARG A 264 10.64 -23.75 0.09
N LEU A 265 10.52 -22.43 0.20
CA LEU A 265 9.33 -21.79 0.78
C LEU A 265 8.08 -22.08 -0.05
N THR A 266 8.19 -21.98 -1.37
CA THR A 266 7.10 -22.26 -2.32
C THR A 266 6.61 -23.69 -2.20
N ASP A 267 7.52 -24.67 -2.21
CA ASP A 267 7.15 -26.09 -2.08
C ASP A 267 6.56 -26.41 -0.71
N GLY A 268 7.13 -25.84 0.37
CA GLY A 268 6.60 -25.98 1.72
C GLY A 268 5.19 -25.40 1.86
N HIS A 269 4.97 -24.22 1.28
CA HIS A 269 3.68 -23.53 1.29
C HIS A 269 2.63 -24.30 0.48
N ARG A 270 2.97 -24.76 -0.73
CA ARG A 270 2.12 -25.62 -1.56
C ARG A 270 1.72 -26.90 -0.82
N SER A 271 2.68 -27.56 -0.19
CA SER A 271 2.45 -28.77 0.61
C SER A 271 1.57 -28.52 1.84
N ALA A 272 1.71 -27.36 2.50
CA ALA A 272 0.86 -26.97 3.62
C ALA A 272 -0.59 -26.74 3.17
N ARG A 273 -0.78 -26.05 2.04
CA ARG A 273 -2.11 -25.80 1.45
C ARG A 273 -2.82 -27.09 1.07
N GLN A 274 -2.13 -28.05 0.47
CA GLN A 274 -2.71 -29.36 0.10
C GLN A 274 -3.15 -30.18 1.32
N ARG A 275 -2.41 -30.09 2.44
CA ARG A 275 -2.77 -30.80 3.70
C ARG A 275 -3.92 -30.14 4.45
N SER A 276 -4.20 -28.88 4.20
CA SER A 276 -5.36 -28.17 4.75
C SER A 276 -6.65 -28.70 4.10
N MET A 277 -7.09 -29.90 4.49
CA MET A 277 -8.32 -30.54 4.00
C MET A 277 -9.62 -29.97 4.61
N THR A 278 -9.53 -28.89 5.37
CA THR A 278 -10.71 -28.11 5.75
C THR A 278 -10.80 -26.96 4.77
N GLY A 279 -11.97 -26.79 4.13
CA GLY A 279 -12.27 -25.71 3.18
C GLY A 279 -12.27 -24.32 3.84
N MET A 280 -11.17 -23.97 4.49
CA MET A 280 -10.96 -22.72 5.18
C MET A 280 -10.71 -21.65 4.12
N LEU A 281 -11.61 -20.68 4.06
CA LEU A 281 -11.65 -19.56 3.12
C LEU A 281 -10.49 -18.56 3.27
N LEU A 282 -9.40 -18.94 3.94
CA LEU A 282 -8.26 -18.06 4.24
C LEU A 282 -7.11 -18.38 3.29
N THR A 283 -6.60 -17.34 2.64
CA THR A 283 -5.55 -17.46 1.63
C THR A 283 -4.29 -16.79 2.14
N SER A 284 -3.39 -17.61 2.68
CA SER A 284 -2.10 -17.12 3.16
C SER A 284 -1.14 -16.83 2.02
N ALA A 285 -0.31 -15.80 2.17
CA ALA A 285 0.67 -15.37 1.20
C ALA A 285 2.01 -15.08 1.88
N ILE A 286 3.11 -15.30 1.18
CA ILE A 286 4.47 -15.14 1.69
C ILE A 286 5.22 -14.13 0.82
N GLY A 287 5.76 -13.09 1.45
CA GLY A 287 6.65 -12.11 0.83
C GLY A 287 8.09 -12.33 1.30
N VAL A 288 9.04 -12.25 0.38
CA VAL A 288 10.48 -12.37 0.65
C VAL A 288 11.17 -11.10 0.19
N SER A 289 12.07 -10.55 1.01
CA SER A 289 12.90 -9.41 0.62
C SER A 289 14.37 -9.72 0.89
N VAL A 290 15.21 -9.52 -0.12
CA VAL A 290 16.66 -9.50 0.04
C VAL A 290 17.10 -8.07 0.32
N PHE A 291 17.98 -7.90 1.29
CA PHE A 291 18.49 -6.59 1.65
C PHE A 291 19.90 -6.70 2.23
N LYS A 292 20.61 -5.57 2.25
CA LYS A 292 21.79 -5.38 3.09
C LYS A 292 21.45 -4.35 4.15
N PRO A 293 21.74 -4.60 5.44
CA PRO A 293 21.35 -3.70 6.53
C PRO A 293 21.87 -2.25 6.39
N SER A 294 23.04 -2.03 5.79
CA SER A 294 23.59 -0.69 5.54
C SER A 294 22.94 0.07 4.39
N GLU A 295 22.26 -0.62 3.47
CA GLU A 295 21.68 -0.02 2.26
C GLU A 295 20.17 0.26 2.43
N MET A 296 19.54 -0.28 3.48
CA MET A 296 18.10 -0.22 3.67
C MET A 296 17.74 0.00 5.14
N ALA A 297 17.02 1.08 5.43
CA ALA A 297 16.54 1.33 6.79
C ALA A 297 15.55 0.22 7.22
N PRO A 298 15.46 -0.11 8.53
CA PRO A 298 14.55 -1.14 9.02
C PRO A 298 13.09 -0.98 8.56
N GLN A 299 12.62 0.27 8.48
CA GLN A 299 11.29 0.62 7.99
C GLN A 299 11.09 0.20 6.53
N ASP A 300 12.12 0.36 5.69
CA ASP A 300 12.08 0.02 4.27
C ASP A 300 12.13 -1.49 4.04
N VAL A 301 12.84 -2.24 4.89
CA VAL A 301 12.81 -3.72 4.87
C VAL A 301 11.40 -4.23 5.17
N LEU A 302 10.72 -3.67 6.18
CA LEU A 302 9.34 -4.07 6.46
C LEU A 302 8.38 -3.67 5.33
N ARG A 303 8.58 -2.49 4.73
CA ARG A 303 7.80 -2.02 3.58
C ARG A 303 7.99 -2.92 2.35
N SER A 304 9.21 -3.34 2.05
CA SER A 304 9.50 -4.22 0.91
C SER A 304 8.85 -5.60 1.09
N LEU A 305 8.80 -6.11 2.32
CA LEU A 305 8.06 -7.34 2.66
C LEU A 305 6.56 -7.21 2.39
N TYR A 306 5.95 -6.08 2.75
CA TYR A 306 4.53 -5.84 2.44
C TYR A 306 4.27 -5.78 0.93
N SER A 307 5.13 -5.11 0.16
CA SER A 307 5.03 -5.12 -1.31
C SER A 307 5.17 -6.54 -1.87
N ALA A 308 6.12 -7.33 -1.36
CA ALA A 308 6.31 -8.73 -1.78
C ALA A 308 5.10 -9.64 -1.47
N VAL A 309 4.46 -9.47 -0.32
CA VAL A 309 3.20 -10.19 0.01
C VAL A 309 2.08 -9.79 -0.94
N GLN A 310 1.98 -8.51 -1.30
CA GLN A 310 0.98 -8.05 -2.25
C GLN A 310 1.17 -8.66 -3.63
N ASP A 311 2.41 -8.76 -4.10
CA ASP A 311 2.76 -9.43 -5.35
C ASP A 311 2.50 -10.93 -5.30
N ALA A 312 2.82 -11.56 -4.18
CA ALA A 312 2.52 -12.96 -3.93
C ALA A 312 1.02 -13.24 -4.13
N ARG A 313 0.13 -12.33 -3.73
CA ARG A 313 -1.33 -12.49 -3.86
C ARG A 313 -1.84 -12.44 -5.31
N ALA A 314 -1.04 -11.94 -6.25
CA ALA A 314 -1.33 -11.99 -7.69
C ALA A 314 -0.74 -13.25 -8.36
N SER A 315 0.18 -13.95 -7.69
CA SER A 315 0.80 -15.19 -8.15
C SER A 315 -0.02 -16.43 -7.78
N SER A 316 0.00 -17.47 -8.63
CA SER A 316 -0.62 -18.76 -8.34
C SER A 316 -0.01 -19.46 -7.13
N ASP A 317 1.30 -19.27 -6.92
CA ASP A 317 2.06 -19.93 -5.86
C ASP A 317 1.90 -19.25 -4.49
N LEU A 318 1.36 -18.02 -4.44
CA LEU A 318 1.22 -17.21 -3.23
C LEU A 318 2.53 -16.96 -2.47
N VAL A 319 3.65 -17.05 -3.17
CA VAL A 319 4.97 -16.64 -2.71
C VAL A 319 5.51 -15.60 -3.69
N GLY A 320 5.98 -14.47 -3.17
CA GLY A 320 6.46 -13.33 -3.94
C GLY A 320 7.79 -12.82 -3.41
N VAL A 321 8.63 -12.32 -4.30
CA VAL A 321 9.93 -11.71 -3.97
C VAL A 321 9.84 -10.22 -4.28
N TYR A 322 10.33 -9.39 -3.35
CA TYR A 322 10.36 -7.95 -3.55
C TYR A 322 11.18 -7.60 -4.80
N SER A 323 10.58 -6.80 -5.67
CA SER A 323 11.23 -6.20 -6.84
C SER A 323 11.08 -4.69 -6.75
N SER A 324 12.20 -3.97 -6.80
CA SER A 324 12.18 -2.49 -6.82
C SER A 324 11.41 -1.96 -8.04
N ALA A 325 11.53 -2.63 -9.20
CA ALA A 325 10.78 -2.27 -10.40
C ALA A 325 9.27 -2.48 -10.23
N ALA A 326 8.83 -3.57 -9.58
CA ALA A 326 7.41 -3.78 -9.28
C ALA A 326 6.89 -2.73 -8.29
N ASP A 327 7.64 -2.44 -7.23
CA ASP A 327 7.29 -1.43 -6.22
C ASP A 327 7.16 -0.02 -6.82
N GLU A 328 8.05 0.35 -7.75
CA GLU A 328 7.94 1.60 -8.52
C GLU A 328 6.69 1.63 -9.39
N ALA A 329 6.34 0.52 -10.05
CA ALA A 329 5.11 0.41 -10.83
C ALA A 329 3.85 0.58 -9.96
N TYR A 330 3.81 0.00 -8.74
CA TYR A 330 2.71 0.24 -7.81
C TYR A 330 2.62 1.68 -7.35
N LYS A 331 3.73 2.29 -6.96
CA LYS A 331 3.78 3.71 -6.56
C LYS A 331 3.27 4.60 -7.69
N ARG A 332 3.67 4.30 -8.93
CA ARG A 332 3.19 4.99 -10.12
C ARG A 332 1.68 4.80 -10.29
N ARG A 333 1.17 3.57 -10.22
CA ARG A 333 -0.27 3.26 -10.29
C ARG A 333 -1.09 3.98 -9.22
N TYR A 334 -0.60 4.02 -7.99
CA TYR A 334 -1.27 4.72 -6.90
C TYR A 334 -1.29 6.24 -7.11
N ARG A 335 -0.18 6.82 -7.59
CA ARG A 335 -0.15 8.24 -7.98
C ARG A 335 -1.17 8.54 -9.08
N LEU A 336 -1.30 7.68 -10.09
CA LEU A 336 -2.33 7.84 -11.12
C LEU A 336 -3.74 7.87 -10.52
N LEU A 337 -4.06 6.97 -9.58
CA LEU A 337 -5.36 6.97 -8.89
C LEU A 337 -5.62 8.27 -8.12
N GLN A 338 -4.61 8.75 -7.39
CA GLN A 338 -4.71 9.94 -6.56
C GLN A 338 -4.89 11.21 -7.40
N ASP A 339 -4.16 11.32 -8.51
CA ASP A 339 -4.06 12.55 -9.30
C ASP A 339 -5.16 12.65 -10.37
N PHE A 340 -5.83 11.54 -10.74
CA PHE A 340 -6.86 11.54 -11.79
C PHE A 340 -8.13 12.34 -11.43
N GLY A 341 -8.60 12.23 -10.19
CA GLY A 341 -9.77 13.00 -9.72
C GLY A 341 -9.56 14.52 -9.85
N PRO A 342 -8.42 15.07 -9.39
CA PRO A 342 -8.01 16.44 -9.71
C PRO A 342 -7.86 16.73 -11.21
N ALA A 343 -7.30 15.81 -11.99
CA ALA A 343 -7.12 15.98 -13.44
C ALA A 343 -8.45 16.18 -14.20
N LEU A 344 -9.53 15.50 -13.78
CA LEU A 344 -10.88 15.69 -14.33
C LEU A 344 -11.42 17.13 -14.18
N ARG A 345 -10.94 17.86 -13.18
CA ARG A 345 -11.35 19.25 -12.90
C ARG A 345 -10.38 20.28 -13.49
N ALA A 346 -9.22 19.86 -13.97
CA ALA A 346 -8.22 20.73 -14.56
C ALA A 346 -8.52 20.96 -16.05
N ASP A 347 -8.23 22.15 -16.56
CA ASP A 347 -8.55 22.50 -17.95
C ASP A 347 -7.61 21.87 -18.98
N ASN A 348 -6.40 21.52 -18.59
CA ASN A 348 -5.29 21.23 -19.51
C ASN A 348 -4.58 19.88 -19.27
N GLN A 349 -5.13 18.98 -18.46
CA GLN A 349 -4.53 17.67 -18.22
C GLN A 349 -5.17 16.57 -19.05
N LEU A 350 -6.49 16.63 -19.23
CA LEU A 350 -7.25 15.62 -19.98
C LEU A 350 -7.76 16.21 -21.29
N ARG A 351 -7.52 15.49 -22.39
CA ARG A 351 -8.02 15.85 -23.71
C ARG A 351 -8.44 14.61 -24.49
N LEU A 352 -9.31 14.81 -25.47
CA LEU A 352 -9.70 13.77 -26.42
C LEU A 352 -8.91 13.93 -27.71
N VAL A 353 -8.35 12.83 -28.20
CA VAL A 353 -7.87 12.68 -29.57
C VAL A 353 -8.80 11.71 -30.30
N PHE A 354 -8.82 11.78 -31.62
CA PHE A 354 -9.81 11.10 -32.43
C PHE A 354 -9.14 10.21 -33.45
N GLN A 355 -9.49 8.93 -33.48
CA GLN A 355 -8.99 8.01 -34.49
C GLN A 355 -10.06 7.80 -35.59
N PRO A 356 -9.77 8.07 -36.86
CA PRO A 356 -10.74 7.88 -37.94
C PRO A 356 -11.13 6.40 -38.15
N ARG A 357 -12.40 6.19 -38.51
CA ARG A 357 -12.94 4.91 -38.99
C ARG A 357 -13.30 5.01 -40.46
N ILE A 358 -12.79 4.08 -41.25
CA ILE A 358 -12.89 4.07 -42.71
C ILE A 358 -13.85 2.97 -43.15
N ASP A 359 -14.79 3.31 -44.02
CA ASP A 359 -15.56 2.30 -44.76
C ASP A 359 -14.65 1.68 -45.83
N LEU A 360 -14.41 0.37 -45.73
CA LEU A 360 -13.43 -0.31 -46.58
C LEU A 360 -13.88 -0.39 -48.04
N SER A 361 -15.18 -0.31 -48.31
CA SER A 361 -15.73 -0.39 -49.67
C SER A 361 -15.58 0.93 -50.44
N THR A 362 -15.73 2.06 -49.75
CA THR A 362 -15.71 3.40 -50.35
C THR A 362 -14.44 4.19 -50.06
N GLY A 363 -13.63 3.74 -49.10
CA GLY A 363 -12.46 4.47 -48.60
C GLY A 363 -12.81 5.72 -47.79
N ARG A 364 -14.10 5.99 -47.52
CA ARG A 364 -14.53 7.21 -46.86
C ARG A 364 -14.46 7.09 -45.35
N CYS A 365 -14.09 8.18 -44.68
CA CYS A 365 -14.22 8.27 -43.22
C CYS A 365 -15.71 8.35 -42.84
N VAL A 366 -16.19 7.39 -42.05
CA VAL A 366 -17.59 7.25 -41.62
C VAL A 366 -17.78 7.54 -40.13
N GLY A 367 -16.72 7.46 -39.34
CA GLY A 367 -16.77 7.70 -37.90
C GLY A 367 -15.41 8.08 -37.32
N ALA A 368 -15.39 8.30 -36.02
CA ALA A 368 -14.18 8.49 -35.25
C ALA A 368 -14.34 7.94 -33.84
N GLU A 369 -13.29 7.31 -33.32
CA GLU A 369 -13.20 6.90 -31.92
C GLU A 369 -12.57 7.99 -31.06
N ALA A 370 -13.27 8.38 -29.99
CA ALA A 370 -12.77 9.31 -28.99
C ALA A 370 -11.88 8.60 -27.98
N LEU A 371 -10.61 8.97 -27.96
CA LEU A 371 -9.59 8.38 -27.11
C LEU A 371 -9.06 9.41 -26.12
N LEU A 372 -9.18 9.10 -24.83
CA LEU A 372 -8.70 9.99 -23.76
C LEU A 372 -7.16 10.02 -23.72
N ARG A 373 -6.60 11.20 -23.47
CA ARG A 373 -5.17 11.42 -23.24
C ARG A 373 -4.97 12.19 -21.95
N TRP A 374 -3.92 11.84 -21.23
CA TRP A 374 -3.57 12.49 -19.97
C TRP A 374 -2.14 13.03 -20.01
N ASP A 375 -2.01 14.36 -19.96
CA ASP A 375 -0.74 15.04 -19.68
C ASP A 375 -0.64 15.28 -18.18
N HIS A 376 0.09 14.41 -17.48
CA HIS A 376 0.27 14.51 -16.06
C HIS A 376 1.35 15.56 -15.73
N PRO A 377 1.14 16.46 -14.75
CA PRO A 377 2.08 17.55 -14.46
C PRO A 377 3.49 17.09 -14.09
N PHE A 378 3.60 15.98 -13.35
CA PHE A 378 4.88 15.39 -12.93
C PHE A 378 5.37 14.19 -13.76
N LEU A 379 4.47 13.39 -14.34
CA LEU A 379 4.84 12.17 -15.06
C LEU A 379 4.94 12.37 -16.59
N GLY A 380 4.55 13.55 -17.08
CA GLY A 380 4.44 13.81 -18.52
C GLY A 380 3.24 13.11 -19.15
N PRO A 381 3.26 12.84 -20.46
CA PRO A 381 2.18 12.13 -21.14
C PRO A 381 2.07 10.68 -20.63
N VAL A 382 0.90 10.31 -20.12
CA VAL A 382 0.60 8.96 -19.61
C VAL A 382 -0.25 8.23 -20.64
N ALA A 383 0.17 7.01 -21.00
CA ALA A 383 -0.52 6.21 -22.02
C ALA A 383 -1.90 5.72 -21.52
N PRO A 384 -2.94 5.67 -22.38
CA PRO A 384 -4.25 5.14 -22.00
C PRO A 384 -4.20 3.72 -21.45
N GLY A 385 -3.41 2.84 -22.06
CA GLY A 385 -3.21 1.47 -21.58
C GLY A 385 -2.56 1.38 -20.20
N GLU A 386 -1.97 2.47 -19.70
CA GLU A 386 -1.43 2.55 -18.34
C GLU A 386 -2.47 3.02 -17.33
N PHE A 387 -3.19 4.12 -17.61
CA PHE A 387 -4.09 4.73 -16.61
C PHE A 387 -5.54 4.23 -16.70
N VAL A 388 -6.08 3.91 -17.89
CA VAL A 388 -7.49 3.53 -18.03
C VAL A 388 -7.83 2.29 -17.19
N PRO A 389 -7.07 1.17 -17.26
CA PRO A 389 -7.38 -0.02 -16.45
C PRO A 389 -7.36 0.26 -14.94
N VAL A 390 -6.56 1.24 -14.52
CA VAL A 390 -6.40 1.63 -13.13
C VAL A 390 -7.61 2.45 -12.67
N ILE A 391 -8.04 3.42 -13.48
CA ILE A 391 -9.16 4.30 -13.16
C ILE A 391 -10.50 3.57 -13.25
N GLU A 392 -10.67 2.62 -14.18
CA GLU A 392 -11.90 1.83 -14.33
C GLU A 392 -12.24 0.99 -13.10
N HIS A 393 -11.24 0.57 -12.33
CA HIS A 393 -11.41 -0.16 -11.06
C HIS A 393 -11.44 0.77 -9.84
N SER A 394 -11.69 2.07 -10.05
CA SER A 394 -11.71 3.10 -9.01
C SER A 394 -13.03 3.86 -8.98
N PRO A 395 -13.33 4.63 -7.91
CA PRO A 395 -14.50 5.51 -7.88
C PRO A 395 -14.54 6.56 -8.99
N ASN A 396 -13.41 6.83 -9.66
CA ASN A 396 -13.33 7.81 -10.75
C ASN A 396 -13.78 7.24 -12.12
N ALA A 397 -14.07 5.95 -12.24
CA ALA A 397 -14.49 5.32 -13.50
C ALA A 397 -15.70 6.02 -14.13
N GLN A 398 -16.75 6.26 -13.33
CA GLN A 398 -17.96 6.92 -13.78
C GLN A 398 -17.71 8.37 -14.21
N ALA A 399 -16.90 9.10 -13.43
CA ALA A 399 -16.55 10.49 -13.73
C ALA A 399 -15.69 10.60 -15.00
N MET A 400 -14.81 9.61 -15.25
CA MET A 400 -14.04 9.50 -16.49
C MET A 400 -14.97 9.35 -17.70
N THR A 401 -15.89 8.37 -17.68
CA THR A 401 -16.82 8.13 -18.79
C THR A 401 -17.72 9.33 -19.03
N ALA A 402 -18.24 9.96 -17.98
CA ALA A 402 -19.06 11.17 -18.10
C ALA A 402 -18.28 12.34 -18.75
N PHE A 403 -17.01 12.53 -18.39
CA PHE A 403 -16.13 13.52 -19.01
C PHE A 403 -15.89 13.24 -20.49
N VAL A 404 -15.61 11.99 -20.85
CA VAL A 404 -15.39 11.58 -22.24
C VAL A 404 -16.67 11.76 -23.05
N LEU A 405 -17.80 11.24 -22.58
CA LEU A 405 -19.10 11.36 -23.24
C LEU A 405 -19.48 12.82 -23.50
N ASP A 406 -19.35 13.68 -22.49
CA ASP A 406 -19.68 15.09 -22.63
C ASP A 406 -18.92 15.75 -23.78
N ARG A 407 -17.59 15.59 -23.79
CA ARG A 407 -16.73 16.23 -24.79
C ARG A 407 -16.85 15.57 -26.16
N ALA A 408 -17.01 14.25 -26.22
CA ALA A 408 -17.18 13.52 -27.47
C ALA A 408 -18.49 13.89 -28.16
N VAL A 409 -19.61 13.95 -27.41
CA VAL A 409 -20.91 14.38 -27.95
C VAL A 409 -20.87 15.83 -28.40
N ALA A 410 -20.27 16.73 -27.62
CA ALA A 410 -20.08 18.13 -28.02
C ALA A 410 -19.27 18.26 -29.32
N GLN A 411 -18.20 17.47 -29.46
CA GLN A 411 -17.36 17.49 -30.65
C GLN A 411 -18.07 16.92 -31.88
N ALA A 412 -18.82 15.84 -31.72
CA ALA A 412 -19.63 15.25 -32.80
C ALA A 412 -20.69 16.23 -33.31
N ARG A 413 -21.32 17.00 -32.41
CA ARG A 413 -22.27 18.04 -32.79
C ARG A 413 -21.59 19.15 -33.62
N ARG A 414 -20.41 19.61 -33.21
CA ARG A 414 -19.64 20.61 -33.98
C ARG A 414 -19.30 20.12 -35.38
N TRP A 415 -18.83 18.88 -35.51
CA TRP A 415 -18.60 18.28 -36.83
C TRP A 415 -19.86 18.22 -37.67
N GLN A 416 -21.03 17.93 -37.07
CA GLN A 416 -22.30 17.96 -37.79
C GLN A 416 -22.67 19.36 -38.30
N GLU A 417 -22.37 20.41 -37.53
CA GLU A 417 -22.55 21.82 -37.92
C GLU A 417 -21.61 22.21 -39.06
N ASP A 418 -20.39 21.67 -39.07
CA ASP A 418 -19.40 21.83 -40.15
C ASP A 418 -19.73 20.98 -41.40
N GLY A 419 -20.85 20.25 -41.40
CA GLY A 419 -21.32 19.42 -42.53
C GLY A 419 -20.80 17.98 -42.53
N HIS A 420 -20.03 17.57 -41.51
CA HIS A 420 -19.49 16.22 -41.37
C HIS A 420 -20.39 15.36 -40.48
N ARG A 421 -21.06 14.38 -41.08
CA ARG A 421 -21.99 13.48 -40.38
C ARG A 421 -21.31 12.18 -39.93
N LEU A 422 -20.32 12.30 -39.05
CA LEU A 422 -19.57 11.18 -38.50
C LEU A 422 -20.31 10.50 -37.35
N VAL A 423 -20.08 9.19 -37.18
CA VAL A 423 -20.46 8.45 -35.95
C VAL A 423 -19.33 8.58 -34.94
N MET A 424 -19.65 9.00 -33.72
CA MET A 424 -18.69 9.14 -32.63
C MET A 424 -18.70 7.88 -31.75
N SER A 425 -17.58 7.18 -31.67
CA SER A 425 -17.38 6.03 -30.80
C SER A 425 -16.82 6.45 -29.44
N VAL A 426 -17.38 5.92 -28.35
CA VAL A 426 -16.92 6.14 -26.97
C VAL A 426 -16.88 4.82 -26.21
N ASN A 427 -15.73 4.52 -25.62
CA ASN A 427 -15.54 3.37 -24.74
C ASN A 427 -16.31 3.49 -23.42
N VAL A 428 -16.94 2.40 -23.00
CA VAL A 428 -17.74 2.30 -21.78
C VAL A 428 -17.24 1.12 -20.94
N SER A 429 -16.94 1.41 -19.67
CA SER A 429 -16.46 0.40 -18.73
C SER A 429 -17.59 -0.47 -18.17
N ALA A 430 -17.24 -1.65 -17.65
CA ALA A 430 -18.17 -2.51 -16.91
C ALA A 430 -18.87 -1.76 -15.77
N ALA A 431 -18.14 -0.91 -15.03
CA ALA A 431 -18.68 -0.15 -13.91
C ALA A 431 -19.84 0.79 -14.31
N ASN A 432 -19.86 1.28 -15.54
CA ASN A 432 -20.95 2.09 -16.06
C ASN A 432 -22.20 1.25 -16.35
N LEU A 433 -22.05 0.05 -16.91
CA LEU A 433 -23.19 -0.85 -17.18
C LEU A 433 -23.88 -1.35 -15.91
N HIS A 434 -23.17 -1.37 -14.78
CA HIS A 434 -23.75 -1.67 -13.47
C HIS A 434 -24.46 -0.48 -12.81
N GLU A 435 -24.34 0.73 -13.39
CA GLU A 435 -25.00 1.91 -12.87
C GLU A 435 -26.42 2.02 -13.43
N ALA A 436 -27.43 1.98 -12.56
CA ALA A 436 -28.83 2.06 -12.96
C ALA A 436 -29.17 3.34 -13.76
N THR A 437 -28.46 4.43 -13.49
CA THR A 437 -28.66 5.76 -14.09
C THR A 437 -27.84 6.03 -15.36
N PHE A 438 -27.00 5.09 -15.80
CA PHE A 438 -26.07 5.32 -16.90
C PHE A 438 -26.76 5.70 -18.21
N SER A 439 -27.72 4.91 -18.68
CA SER A 439 -28.52 5.22 -19.89
C SER A 439 -29.12 6.62 -19.86
N GLY A 440 -29.74 7.01 -18.74
CA GLY A 440 -30.29 8.35 -18.55
C GLY A 440 -29.24 9.47 -18.62
N SER A 441 -28.01 9.21 -18.14
CA SER A 441 -26.90 10.15 -18.22
C SER A 441 -26.41 10.37 -19.66
N VAL A 442 -26.36 9.30 -20.46
CA VAL A 442 -25.99 9.37 -21.88
C VAL A 442 -27.04 10.18 -22.66
N GLU A 443 -28.32 9.88 -22.46
CA GLU A 443 -29.39 10.65 -23.09
C GLU A 443 -29.37 12.13 -22.69
N ALA A 444 -29.06 12.44 -21.42
CA ALA A 444 -28.93 13.81 -20.96
C ALA A 444 -27.78 14.55 -21.66
N ALA A 445 -26.65 13.88 -21.91
CA ALA A 445 -25.54 14.44 -22.69
C ALA A 445 -25.93 14.70 -24.15
N LEU A 446 -26.60 13.74 -24.80
CA LEU A 446 -27.12 13.89 -26.17
C LEU A 446 -28.09 15.06 -26.28
N ARG A 447 -29.08 15.16 -25.38
CA ARG A 447 -30.06 16.25 -25.34
C ARG A 447 -29.40 17.61 -25.13
N ARG A 448 -28.42 17.70 -24.22
CA ARG A 448 -27.73 18.95 -23.87
C ARG A 448 -26.97 19.55 -25.06
N HIS A 449 -26.38 18.72 -25.90
CA HIS A 449 -25.63 19.16 -27.09
C HIS A 449 -26.43 19.06 -28.39
N GLY A 450 -27.65 18.52 -28.35
CA GLY A 450 -28.50 18.39 -29.54
C GLY A 450 -27.96 17.41 -30.59
N LEU A 451 -27.26 16.36 -30.17
CA LEU A 451 -26.79 15.30 -31.06
C LEU A 451 -27.87 14.22 -31.21
N ALA A 452 -28.13 13.80 -32.44
CA ALA A 452 -29.04 12.68 -32.70
C ALA A 452 -28.44 11.36 -32.16
N PRO A 453 -29.23 10.50 -31.47
CA PRO A 453 -28.72 9.29 -30.84
C PRO A 453 -27.94 8.36 -31.78
N GLU A 454 -28.33 8.27 -33.05
CA GLU A 454 -27.71 7.37 -34.03
C GLU A 454 -26.30 7.82 -34.46
N ARG A 455 -25.85 8.98 -33.97
CA ARG A 455 -24.51 9.54 -34.17
C ARG A 455 -23.54 9.24 -33.02
N LEU A 456 -24.02 8.62 -31.95
CA LEU A 456 -23.20 8.10 -30.88
C LEU A 456 -23.18 6.57 -30.96
N GLU A 457 -21.98 6.01 -30.87
CA GLU A 457 -21.73 4.59 -30.72
C GLU A 457 -21.02 4.37 -29.38
N LEU A 458 -21.55 3.46 -28.56
CA LEU A 458 -20.92 3.07 -27.31
C LEU A 458 -20.26 1.71 -27.49
N GLU A 459 -18.98 1.65 -27.14
CA GLU A 459 -18.14 0.48 -27.27
C GLU A 459 -18.00 -0.18 -25.91
N VAL A 460 -18.34 -1.47 -25.84
CA VAL A 460 -18.32 -2.25 -24.61
C VAL A 460 -17.52 -3.52 -24.83
N THR A 461 -16.55 -3.78 -23.96
CA THR A 461 -15.74 -4.99 -24.07
C THR A 461 -16.59 -6.22 -23.74
N GLU A 462 -16.27 -7.35 -24.36
CA GLU A 462 -16.95 -8.61 -24.10
C GLU A 462 -17.00 -8.98 -22.60
N SER A 463 -15.88 -8.80 -21.91
CA SER A 463 -15.76 -9.09 -20.47
C SER A 463 -16.67 -8.20 -19.62
N ALA A 464 -16.87 -6.94 -20.01
CA ALA A 464 -17.72 -6.00 -19.29
C ALA A 464 -19.20 -6.43 -19.31
N ILE A 465 -19.64 -7.07 -20.40
CA ILE A 465 -21.01 -7.54 -20.53
C ILE A 465 -21.24 -8.81 -19.69
N MET A 466 -20.22 -9.66 -19.54
CA MET A 466 -20.33 -10.95 -18.85
C MET A 466 -20.37 -10.87 -17.31
N GLN A 467 -19.83 -9.82 -16.69
CA GLN A 467 -19.73 -9.73 -15.22
C GLN A 467 -21.09 -9.70 -14.49
N ASP A 468 -22.09 -9.02 -15.05
CA ASP A 468 -23.51 -9.06 -14.64
C ASP A 468 -24.41 -8.93 -15.87
N ALA A 469 -24.58 -10.08 -16.55
CA ALA A 469 -25.26 -10.17 -17.82
C ALA A 469 -26.68 -9.58 -17.83
N GLU A 470 -27.43 -9.68 -16.73
CA GLU A 470 -28.83 -9.24 -16.67
C GLU A 470 -28.94 -7.71 -16.48
N GLN A 471 -28.09 -7.11 -15.65
CA GLN A 471 -28.08 -5.66 -15.50
C GLN A 471 -27.49 -4.98 -16.73
N ALA A 472 -26.36 -5.48 -17.24
CA ALA A 472 -25.71 -4.96 -18.44
C ALA A 472 -26.68 -5.01 -19.64
N ARG A 473 -27.35 -6.16 -19.86
CA ARG A 473 -28.35 -6.31 -20.93
C ARG A 473 -29.46 -5.26 -20.83
N ARG A 474 -30.04 -5.02 -19.64
CA ARG A 474 -31.10 -4.00 -19.47
C ARG A 474 -30.63 -2.59 -19.82
N GLN A 475 -29.40 -2.21 -19.46
CA GLN A 475 -28.85 -0.90 -19.84
C GLN A 475 -28.61 -0.82 -21.34
N LEU A 476 -28.06 -1.87 -21.96
CA LEU A 476 -27.83 -1.92 -23.40
C LEU A 476 -29.16 -1.86 -24.18
N GLU A 477 -30.21 -2.55 -23.72
CA GLU A 477 -31.54 -2.48 -24.32
C GLU A 477 -32.14 -1.08 -24.24
N ALA A 478 -31.99 -0.40 -23.09
CA ALA A 478 -32.45 0.98 -22.93
C ALA A 478 -31.70 1.95 -23.87
N LEU A 479 -30.37 1.80 -23.99
CA LEU A 479 -29.55 2.61 -24.89
C LEU A 479 -29.91 2.36 -26.36
N ALA A 480 -30.07 1.09 -26.76
CA ALA A 480 -30.49 0.73 -28.11
C ALA A 480 -31.90 1.24 -28.43
N ALA A 481 -32.84 1.14 -27.50
CA ALA A 481 -34.20 1.68 -27.67
C ALA A 481 -34.23 3.21 -27.80
N ALA A 482 -33.24 3.90 -27.23
CA ALA A 482 -33.04 5.34 -27.42
C ALA A 482 -32.41 5.71 -28.79
N GLY A 483 -32.05 4.72 -29.62
CA GLY A 483 -31.45 4.90 -30.95
C GLY A 483 -29.93 5.02 -30.94
N ILE A 484 -29.27 4.73 -29.81
CA ILE A 484 -27.81 4.78 -29.66
C ILE A 484 -27.22 3.51 -30.27
N ARG A 485 -26.14 3.65 -31.06
CA ARG A 485 -25.43 2.49 -31.61
C ARG A 485 -24.60 1.82 -30.52
N LEU A 486 -24.50 0.50 -30.60
CA LEU A 486 -23.76 -0.30 -29.63
C LEU A 486 -22.78 -1.20 -30.38
N ALA A 487 -21.53 -1.20 -29.94
CA ALA A 487 -20.46 -2.02 -30.48
C ALA A 487 -19.88 -2.94 -29.40
N ILE A 488 -19.59 -4.18 -29.78
CA ILE A 488 -18.85 -5.13 -28.94
C ILE A 488 -17.38 -4.98 -29.30
N ASP A 489 -16.58 -4.61 -28.31
CA ASP A 489 -15.15 -4.38 -28.44
C ASP A 489 -14.30 -5.59 -27.99
N ASP A 490 -13.05 -5.64 -28.45
CA ASP A 490 -12.07 -6.71 -28.18
C ASP A 490 -12.53 -8.13 -28.57
N PHE A 491 -13.33 -8.27 -29.63
CA PHE A 491 -13.94 -9.55 -29.98
C PHE A 491 -12.90 -10.63 -30.31
N GLY A 492 -13.05 -11.80 -29.67
CA GLY A 492 -12.21 -12.98 -29.88
C GLY A 492 -11.08 -13.15 -28.86
N THR A 493 -10.85 -12.18 -27.97
CA THR A 493 -9.84 -12.26 -26.91
C THR A 493 -10.33 -12.96 -25.64
N GLY A 494 -11.66 -13.10 -25.48
CA GLY A 494 -12.33 -13.72 -24.34
C GLY A 494 -12.94 -15.10 -24.62
N TYR A 495 -13.60 -15.67 -23.60
CA TYR A 495 -14.39 -16.90 -23.73
C TYR A 495 -15.80 -16.59 -24.25
N SER A 496 -15.92 -16.23 -25.53
CA SER A 496 -17.23 -15.92 -26.09
C SER A 496 -18.10 -17.18 -26.19
N SER A 497 -19.23 -17.17 -25.50
CA SER A 497 -20.33 -18.06 -25.87
C SER A 497 -21.06 -17.43 -27.05
N LEU A 498 -20.98 -18.05 -28.22
CA LEU A 498 -21.80 -17.71 -29.41
C LEU A 498 -23.29 -17.50 -29.06
N ALA A 499 -23.80 -18.27 -28.10
CA ALA A 499 -25.18 -18.15 -27.63
C ALA A 499 -25.46 -16.81 -26.92
N TYR A 500 -24.43 -16.17 -26.35
CA TYR A 500 -24.55 -14.89 -25.68
C TYR A 500 -24.57 -13.72 -26.69
N LEU A 501 -23.71 -13.78 -27.71
CA LEU A 501 -23.72 -12.80 -28.81
C LEU A 501 -25.08 -12.70 -29.49
N GLN A 502 -25.83 -13.80 -29.62
CA GLN A 502 -27.17 -13.76 -30.25
C GLN A 502 -28.19 -12.89 -29.51
N ASN A 503 -27.97 -12.59 -28.23
CA ASN A 503 -28.95 -11.94 -27.36
C ASN A 503 -28.54 -10.52 -26.92
N ILE A 504 -27.39 -10.01 -27.38
CA ILE A 504 -26.95 -8.65 -27.07
C ILE A 504 -27.57 -7.70 -28.12
N PRO A 505 -28.19 -6.57 -27.74
CA PRO A 505 -28.73 -5.59 -28.68
C PRO A 505 -27.63 -4.72 -29.32
N ALA A 506 -26.56 -5.34 -29.81
CA ALA A 506 -25.45 -4.66 -30.48
C ALA A 506 -25.70 -4.54 -31.99
N HIS A 507 -24.94 -3.67 -32.63
CA HIS A 507 -25.02 -3.39 -34.07
C HIS A 507 -23.68 -3.65 -34.76
N VAL A 508 -22.58 -3.55 -34.01
CA VAL A 508 -21.21 -3.63 -34.51
C VAL A 508 -20.40 -4.60 -33.65
N VAL A 509 -19.51 -5.34 -34.29
CA VAL A 509 -18.47 -6.14 -33.64
C VAL A 509 -17.11 -5.62 -34.11
N LYS A 510 -16.22 -5.30 -33.18
CA LYS A 510 -14.84 -4.86 -33.45
C LYS A 510 -13.89 -6.04 -33.25
N ILE A 511 -13.23 -6.47 -34.33
CA ILE A 511 -12.22 -7.55 -34.30
C ILE A 511 -10.92 -6.97 -33.76
N ASP A 512 -10.44 -7.55 -32.65
CA ASP A 512 -9.24 -7.10 -31.96
C ASP A 512 -7.97 -7.14 -32.85
N GLN A 513 -7.10 -6.16 -32.61
CA GLN A 513 -5.83 -5.99 -33.33
C GLN A 513 -4.93 -7.23 -33.28
N SER A 514 -5.02 -8.08 -32.25
CA SER A 514 -4.17 -9.27 -32.12
C SER A 514 -4.44 -10.31 -33.20
N PHE A 515 -5.63 -10.32 -33.80
CA PHE A 515 -5.97 -11.15 -34.96
C PHE A 515 -5.56 -10.47 -36.27
N VAL A 516 -5.84 -9.17 -36.40
CA VAL A 516 -5.53 -8.40 -37.61
C VAL A 516 -4.03 -8.34 -37.88
N ARG A 517 -3.20 -8.17 -36.84
CA ARG A 517 -1.73 -8.17 -36.97
C ARG A 517 -1.17 -9.47 -37.52
N LYS A 518 -1.86 -10.59 -37.33
CA LYS A 518 -1.42 -11.93 -37.74
C LYS A 518 -1.90 -12.32 -39.14
N LEU A 519 -2.63 -11.46 -39.85
CA LEU A 519 -3.11 -11.73 -41.21
C LEU A 519 -1.98 -12.05 -42.20
N GLY A 520 -0.76 -11.53 -41.94
CA GLY A 520 0.43 -11.81 -42.73
C GLY A 520 1.12 -13.15 -42.43
N ASP A 521 0.75 -13.84 -41.35
CA ASP A 521 1.51 -14.99 -40.84
C ASP A 521 1.18 -16.30 -41.55
N GLY A 522 0.00 -16.42 -42.19
CA GLY A 522 -0.39 -17.61 -42.93
C GLY A 522 -1.87 -17.72 -43.27
N GLU A 523 -2.23 -18.79 -44.01
CA GLU A 523 -3.62 -19.06 -44.43
C GLU A 523 -4.54 -19.36 -43.23
N ARG A 524 -4.01 -19.90 -42.13
CA ARG A 524 -4.78 -20.26 -40.95
C ARG A 524 -5.34 -19.01 -40.27
N GLU A 525 -4.49 -18.01 -40.08
CA GLU A 525 -4.83 -16.73 -39.45
C GLU A 525 -5.83 -15.96 -40.32
N GLN A 526 -5.62 -15.95 -41.64
CA GLN A 526 -6.58 -15.37 -42.60
C GLN A 526 -7.93 -16.09 -42.58
N SER A 527 -7.93 -17.43 -42.48
CA SER A 527 -9.16 -18.22 -42.40
C SER A 527 -9.93 -17.92 -41.12
N LEU A 528 -9.24 -17.76 -39.99
CA LEU A 528 -9.85 -17.42 -38.71
C LEU A 528 -10.56 -16.05 -38.79
N VAL A 529 -9.87 -15.01 -39.28
CA VAL A 529 -10.46 -13.67 -39.41
C VAL A 529 -11.64 -13.69 -40.39
N ARG A 530 -11.53 -14.40 -41.52
CA ARG A 530 -12.64 -14.57 -42.47
C ARG A 530 -13.86 -15.20 -41.80
N SER A 531 -13.66 -16.27 -41.02
CA SER A 531 -14.75 -16.93 -40.29
C SER A 531 -15.39 -16.01 -39.26
N MET A 532 -14.60 -15.19 -38.55
CA MET A 532 -15.13 -14.19 -37.61
C MET A 532 -16.00 -13.15 -38.31
N ILE A 533 -15.56 -12.65 -39.48
CA ILE A 533 -16.32 -11.70 -40.29
C ILE A 533 -17.64 -12.34 -40.75
N SER A 534 -17.58 -13.52 -41.38
CA SER A 534 -18.77 -14.20 -41.90
C SER A 534 -19.78 -14.52 -40.80
N LEU A 535 -19.33 -15.04 -39.66
CA LEU A 535 -20.19 -15.32 -38.52
C LEU A 535 -20.87 -14.04 -37.99
N SER A 536 -20.13 -12.94 -37.89
CA SER A 536 -20.68 -11.68 -37.40
C SER A 536 -21.77 -11.16 -38.34
N HIS A 537 -21.55 -11.24 -39.65
CA HIS A 537 -22.56 -10.89 -40.65
C HIS A 537 -23.80 -11.79 -40.60
N GLU A 538 -23.64 -13.10 -40.41
CA GLU A 538 -24.75 -14.05 -40.26
C GLU A 538 -25.62 -13.74 -39.02
N LEU A 539 -25.00 -13.17 -37.98
CA LEU A 539 -25.69 -12.69 -36.78
C LEU A 539 -26.29 -11.29 -36.92
N GLY A 540 -26.10 -10.64 -38.07
CA GLY A 540 -26.63 -9.30 -38.38
C GLY A 540 -25.76 -8.14 -37.90
N TYR A 541 -24.52 -8.39 -37.48
CA TYR A 541 -23.57 -7.36 -37.07
C TYR A 541 -22.82 -6.78 -38.26
N ARG A 542 -22.50 -5.49 -38.19
CA ARG A 542 -21.42 -4.90 -39.02
C ARG A 542 -20.08 -5.15 -38.34
N VAL A 543 -19.02 -5.28 -39.13
CA VAL A 543 -17.69 -5.67 -38.64
C VAL A 543 -16.70 -4.54 -38.84
N VAL A 544 -16.03 -4.15 -37.75
CA VAL A 544 -14.90 -3.22 -37.76
C VAL A 544 -13.63 -4.02 -37.47
N ALA A 545 -12.60 -3.87 -38.29
CA ALA A 545 -11.28 -4.44 -38.01
C ALA A 545 -10.33 -3.39 -37.42
N GLU A 546 -9.69 -3.72 -36.29
CA GLU A 546 -8.82 -2.80 -35.57
C GLU A 546 -7.32 -3.07 -35.78
N GLY A 547 -6.49 -2.07 -35.48
CA GLY A 547 -5.04 -2.22 -35.50
C GLY A 547 -4.45 -2.45 -36.90
N ILE A 548 -5.11 -1.95 -37.95
CA ILE A 548 -4.61 -2.09 -39.32
C ILE A 548 -3.39 -1.20 -39.51
N GLU A 549 -2.23 -1.82 -39.75
CA GLU A 549 -0.95 -1.11 -39.89
C GLU A 549 -0.40 -1.10 -41.32
N THR A 550 -0.92 -1.95 -42.21
CA THR A 550 -0.41 -2.08 -43.60
C THR A 550 -1.54 -2.03 -44.63
N ALA A 551 -1.20 -1.56 -45.84
CA ALA A 551 -2.12 -1.58 -46.98
C ALA A 551 -2.54 -3.01 -47.35
N ALA A 552 -1.60 -3.97 -47.29
CA ALA A 552 -1.87 -5.37 -47.57
C ALA A 552 -2.94 -5.96 -46.63
N ALA A 553 -2.89 -5.63 -45.34
CA ALA A 553 -3.92 -6.06 -44.38
C ALA A 553 -5.29 -5.42 -44.71
N ALA A 554 -5.32 -4.13 -45.09
CA ALA A 554 -6.55 -3.46 -45.50
C ALA A 554 -7.16 -4.11 -46.76
N ASP A 555 -6.34 -4.44 -47.75
CA ASP A 555 -6.78 -5.10 -48.99
C ASP A 555 -7.31 -6.52 -48.73
N GLN A 556 -6.64 -7.28 -47.85
CA GLN A 556 -7.11 -8.60 -47.42
C GLN A 556 -8.46 -8.51 -46.72
N LEU A 557 -8.64 -7.58 -45.78
CA LEU A 557 -9.90 -7.36 -45.07
C LEU A 557 -11.02 -6.92 -46.02
N ARG A 558 -10.71 -6.06 -47.00
CA ARG A 558 -11.65 -5.68 -48.07
C ARG A 558 -12.06 -6.91 -48.89
N GLY A 559 -11.10 -7.78 -49.24
CA GLY A 559 -11.38 -9.06 -49.93
C GLY A 559 -12.14 -10.09 -49.09
N MET A 560 -12.19 -9.90 -47.76
CA MET A 560 -13.02 -10.68 -46.83
C MET A 560 -14.39 -10.04 -46.58
N ALA A 561 -14.72 -8.95 -47.29
CA ALA A 561 -15.95 -8.17 -47.13
C ALA A 561 -16.14 -7.53 -45.73
N CYS A 562 -15.04 -7.23 -45.03
CA CYS A 562 -15.10 -6.43 -43.80
C CYS A 562 -15.68 -5.03 -44.09
N ASP A 563 -16.58 -4.53 -43.24
CA ASP A 563 -17.31 -3.28 -43.50
C ASP A 563 -16.44 -2.05 -43.27
N GLU A 564 -15.79 -2.00 -42.11
CA GLU A 564 -15.09 -0.81 -41.61
C GLU A 564 -13.72 -1.18 -41.03
N ALA A 565 -12.83 -0.20 -41.00
CA ALA A 565 -11.44 -0.37 -40.64
C ALA A 565 -10.91 0.80 -39.82
N GLN A 566 -10.09 0.47 -38.83
CA GLN A 566 -9.38 1.45 -37.99
C GLN A 566 -7.94 1.00 -37.75
N GLY A 567 -6.99 1.94 -37.86
CA GLY A 567 -5.59 1.63 -37.60
C GLY A 567 -4.61 2.67 -38.12
N TYR A 568 -3.34 2.49 -37.77
CA TYR A 568 -2.25 3.42 -38.10
C TYR A 568 -1.94 3.53 -39.59
N HIS A 569 -2.38 2.55 -40.39
CA HIS A 569 -2.33 2.63 -41.84
C HIS A 569 -3.06 3.88 -42.38
N PHE A 570 -4.22 4.21 -41.79
CA PHE A 570 -5.03 5.35 -42.20
C PHE A 570 -4.61 6.62 -41.46
N ALA A 571 -4.62 6.55 -40.13
CA ALA A 571 -4.14 7.62 -39.27
C ALA A 571 -3.90 7.10 -37.84
N ARG A 572 -2.87 7.64 -37.19
CA ARG A 572 -2.77 7.60 -35.73
C ARG A 572 -3.87 8.47 -35.10
N PRO A 573 -4.24 8.30 -33.83
CA PRO A 573 -5.17 9.19 -33.15
C PRO A 573 -4.73 10.67 -33.28
N LEU A 574 -5.63 11.52 -33.76
CA LEU A 574 -5.36 12.91 -34.13
C LEU A 574 -5.97 13.90 -33.14
N GLU A 575 -5.26 15.00 -32.89
CA GLU A 575 -5.85 16.16 -32.21
C GLU A 575 -6.98 16.77 -33.05
N ILE A 576 -7.94 17.45 -32.41
CA ILE A 576 -9.15 18.01 -33.06
C ILE A 576 -8.83 18.80 -34.33
N SER A 577 -7.84 19.71 -34.26
CA SER A 577 -7.43 20.56 -35.38
C SER A 577 -6.80 19.77 -36.53
N THR A 578 -6.07 18.70 -36.20
CA THR A 578 -5.41 17.84 -37.17
C THR A 578 -6.42 16.90 -37.84
N PHE A 579 -7.38 16.37 -37.07
CA PHE A 579 -8.46 15.53 -37.59
C PHE A 579 -9.29 16.27 -38.64
N ALA A 580 -9.66 17.52 -38.38
CA ALA A 580 -10.44 18.32 -39.33
C ALA A 580 -9.68 18.58 -40.66
N SER A 581 -8.36 18.75 -40.59
CA SER A 581 -7.53 18.95 -41.78
C SER A 581 -7.38 17.65 -42.57
N TRP A 582 -7.05 16.56 -41.87
CA TRP A 582 -6.96 15.21 -42.44
C TRP A 582 -8.27 14.79 -43.13
N LEU A 583 -9.43 15.06 -42.51
CA LEU A 583 -10.73 14.69 -43.09
C LEU A 583 -11.02 15.39 -44.42
N ARG A 584 -10.60 16.67 -44.57
CA ARG A 584 -10.79 17.43 -45.81
C ARG A 584 -9.91 16.90 -46.94
N GLU A 585 -8.65 16.62 -46.65
CA GLU A 585 -7.69 16.07 -47.63
C GLU A 585 -8.15 14.68 -48.09
N HIS A 586 -8.53 13.80 -47.15
CA HIS A 586 -8.94 12.43 -47.47
C HIS A 586 -10.24 12.34 -48.28
N GLN A 587 -11.16 13.29 -48.09
CA GLN A 587 -12.38 13.39 -48.91
C GLN A 587 -12.10 13.86 -50.35
N GLN A 588 -11.02 14.61 -50.57
CA GLN A 588 -10.62 15.06 -51.92
C GLN A 588 -9.94 13.94 -52.70
N ASP A 589 -9.04 13.19 -52.07
CA ASP A 589 -8.32 12.08 -52.72
C ASP A 589 -9.26 10.94 -53.15
N THR A 590 -10.17 10.52 -52.28
CA THR A 590 -11.19 9.50 -52.61
C THR A 590 -12.14 9.92 -53.72
N SER A 591 -12.45 11.22 -53.82
CA SER A 591 -13.26 11.77 -54.91
C SER A 591 -12.48 11.78 -56.24
N HIS A 592 -11.16 11.97 -56.20
CA HIS A 592 -10.30 11.98 -57.39
C HIS A 592 -10.03 10.57 -57.92
N GLU A 593 -9.78 9.60 -57.05
CA GLU A 593 -9.63 8.18 -57.43
C GLU A 593 -10.93 7.59 -58.00
N ALA A 594 -12.08 7.91 -57.39
CA ALA A 594 -13.38 7.49 -57.92
C ALA A 594 -13.69 8.08 -59.31
N ALA A 595 -13.21 9.29 -59.60
CA ALA A 595 -13.35 9.94 -60.91
C ALA A 595 -12.39 9.40 -61.98
N LEU A 596 -11.29 8.76 -61.58
CA LEU A 596 -10.32 8.10 -62.47
C LEU A 596 -10.67 6.63 -62.75
N ALA A 597 -11.48 6.00 -61.88
CA ALA A 597 -11.88 4.59 -61.98
C ALA A 597 -13.24 4.35 -62.67
N GLY A 598 -14.02 5.41 -62.93
CA GLY A 598 -15.29 5.37 -63.69
C GLY A 598 -15.11 5.88 -65.10
#